data_AF-S5VCI5-F1
#
_entry.id   AF-S5VCI5-F1
#
_cell.length_a   1.000
_cell.length_b   1.000
_cell.length_c   1.000
_cell.angle_alpha   90.00
_cell.angle_beta   90.00
_cell.angle_gamma   90.00
#
_symmetry.space_group_name_H-M   'P 1'
#
loop_
_entity.id
_entity.type
_entity.pdbx_description
1 polymer ?
#
loop_
_entity_poly.entity_id
_entity_poly.type
_entity_poly.pdbx_seq_one_letter_code
_entity_poly.pdbx_strand_id
1 'polypeptide(L)'
;MTVSTEIATIAGTTLVTAAIGGLESITVDLAVTQPIAIATGESKGLSLDEVSDSARYGMEFGGAFGAGGSTARIVAENGGAVGLFNGFRLNSAALDEMGKSRTWKLIQSPDSKIPVPPARAGDYELISGDPVYFGKNTTTVGYDERTLNNLQRVARVPGVHDVVVHGTDEGVFVPGRVNAAGKTLTDFEVHPHHIADAIRSNPNYHGEPVRLISCYSGADARPPELPLAQSVANELGVPVTAPTSKVGTSPQLGLNQTPTIGNNGYWRTYLPMAH
;
A
#
# COMPACT_ATOMS: atom_id res chain seq x y z
N MET A 1 -31.72 18.59 -52.46
CA MET A 1 -31.14 19.94 -52.62
C MET A 1 -31.31 20.61 -51.27
N THR A 2 -30.28 20.93 -50.50
CA THR A 2 -29.08 21.71 -50.84
C THR A 2 -27.89 21.33 -49.97
N VAL A 3 -26.70 21.46 -50.56
CA VAL A 3 -25.36 21.23 -50.01
C VAL A 3 -24.90 22.46 -49.22
N SER A 4 -24.19 22.27 -48.11
CA SER A 4 -23.11 23.17 -47.66
C SER A 4 -22.07 22.37 -46.84
N THR A 5 -20.95 22.03 -47.50
CA THR A 5 -19.54 22.10 -47.04
C THR A 5 -19.19 21.63 -45.61
N GLU A 6 -18.61 20.44 -45.40
CA GLU A 6 -17.18 20.06 -45.48
C GLU A 6 -16.18 20.83 -44.57
N ILE A 7 -15.48 20.02 -43.74
CA ILE A 7 -14.15 20.20 -43.10
C ILE A 7 -14.05 21.11 -41.85
N ALA A 8 -13.71 20.52 -40.68
CA ALA A 8 -12.41 20.74 -40.01
C ALA A 8 -12.30 20.03 -38.64
N THR A 9 -11.49 18.98 -38.60
CA THR A 9 -10.69 18.57 -37.43
C THR A 9 -9.79 19.72 -36.98
N ILE A 10 -9.89 20.15 -35.72
CA ILE A 10 -8.91 21.03 -35.03
C ILE A 10 -8.85 20.52 -33.58
N ALA A 11 -7.86 19.71 -33.17
CA ALA A 11 -6.50 20.13 -32.79
C ALA A 11 -6.49 21.33 -31.83
N GLY A 12 -6.78 21.06 -30.55
CA GLY A 12 -6.63 22.02 -29.46
C GLY A 12 -5.52 21.62 -28.48
N THR A 13 -4.36 21.25 -29.01
CA THR A 13 -3.12 21.10 -28.25
C THR A 13 -2.67 22.50 -27.83
N THR A 14 -3.01 22.95 -26.64
CA THR A 14 -2.39 24.17 -26.08
C THR A 14 -1.01 23.79 -25.55
N LEU A 15 -0.06 23.70 -26.48
CA LEU A 15 1.36 23.53 -26.23
C LEU A 15 1.90 24.86 -25.68
N VAL A 16 2.01 25.01 -24.36
CA VAL A 16 2.82 26.08 -23.77
C VAL A 16 4.27 25.59 -23.72
N THR A 17 4.97 25.77 -24.84
CA THR A 17 6.43 25.70 -24.88
C THR A 17 6.99 27.03 -24.41
N ALA A 18 7.40 27.11 -23.15
CA ALA A 18 8.39 28.11 -22.74
C ALA A 18 9.79 27.50 -22.95
N ALA A 19 10.40 27.79 -24.10
CA ALA A 19 11.78 27.43 -24.40
C ALA A 19 12.74 28.45 -23.76
N ILE A 20 13.48 28.06 -22.73
CA ILE A 20 14.83 28.60 -22.43
C ILE A 20 15.73 27.46 -21.91
N GLY A 21 16.54 26.91 -22.84
CA GLY A 21 17.95 26.51 -22.66
C GLY A 21 18.34 25.38 -21.70
N GLY A 22 18.62 24.19 -22.26
CA GLY A 22 19.59 23.23 -21.71
C GLY A 22 19.09 21.78 -21.54
N LEU A 23 19.16 20.99 -22.62
CA LEU A 23 19.22 19.51 -22.71
C LEU A 23 18.68 18.67 -21.53
N GLU A 24 17.44 18.21 -21.68
CA GLU A 24 16.89 16.84 -21.46
C GLU A 24 15.42 16.93 -21.00
N SER A 25 14.50 16.95 -21.97
CA SER A 25 13.05 16.91 -21.73
C SER A 25 12.57 15.45 -21.67
N ILE A 26 12.18 14.97 -20.49
CA ILE A 26 11.37 13.76 -20.35
C ILE A 26 9.92 14.18 -20.12
N THR A 27 9.05 13.70 -20.99
CA THR A 27 7.60 13.87 -20.98
C THR A 27 7.00 13.44 -19.63
N VAL A 28 6.41 14.38 -18.89
CA VAL A 28 5.47 14.08 -17.81
C VAL A 28 4.09 14.48 -18.30
N ASP A 29 3.37 13.52 -18.88
CA ASP A 29 1.94 13.68 -19.14
C ASP A 29 1.27 12.30 -19.20
N LEU A 30 0.78 11.79 -18.05
CA LEU A 30 -0.34 10.83 -17.95
C LEU A 30 -0.84 10.59 -16.50
N ALA A 31 -0.11 10.98 -15.46
CA ALA A 31 -0.43 10.57 -14.08
C ALA A 31 -1.43 11.47 -13.31
N VAL A 32 -1.97 12.55 -13.90
CA VAL A 32 -2.79 13.54 -13.15
C VAL A 32 -4.27 13.57 -13.57
N THR A 33 -4.65 12.94 -14.68
CA THR A 33 -6.04 13.01 -15.16
C THR A 33 -6.98 11.93 -14.60
N GLN A 34 -6.46 10.78 -14.12
CA GLN A 34 -7.30 9.70 -13.58
C GLN A 34 -7.88 9.94 -12.17
N PRO A 35 -7.26 10.69 -11.23
CA PRO A 35 -7.85 10.90 -9.90
C PRO A 35 -8.96 11.97 -9.85
N ILE A 36 -8.97 12.92 -10.80
CA ILE A 36 -9.95 14.03 -10.78
C ILE A 36 -11.35 13.54 -11.18
N ALA A 37 -11.46 12.51 -12.02
CA ALA A 37 -12.74 11.90 -12.38
C ALA A 37 -13.41 11.13 -11.20
N ILE A 38 -12.64 10.73 -10.19
CA ILE A 38 -13.12 10.01 -9.01
C ILE A 38 -13.61 10.99 -7.92
N ALA A 39 -13.17 12.24 -7.96
CA ALA A 39 -13.54 13.29 -7.00
C ALA A 39 -15.00 13.76 -7.09
N THR A 40 -15.77 13.32 -8.10
CA THR A 40 -17.17 13.75 -8.31
C THR A 40 -18.23 12.86 -7.66
N GLY A 41 -17.83 11.80 -6.94
CA GLY A 41 -18.66 11.18 -5.89
C GLY A 41 -19.95 10.49 -6.33
N GLU A 42 -19.89 9.16 -6.45
CA GLU A 42 -21.03 8.28 -6.18
C GLU A 42 -20.55 7.00 -5.48
N SER A 43 -20.70 6.94 -4.15
CA SER A 43 -21.07 5.70 -3.44
C SER A 43 -21.51 6.02 -2.01
N LYS A 44 -22.72 5.57 -1.68
CA LYS A 44 -23.43 5.77 -0.42
C LYS A 44 -22.91 4.77 0.62
N GLY A 45 -22.75 5.21 1.86
CA GLY A 45 -22.69 4.34 3.04
C GLY A 45 -21.52 4.62 3.96
N LEU A 46 -21.77 5.32 5.07
CA LEU A 46 -20.88 5.37 6.22
C LEU A 46 -21.12 4.08 7.03
N SER A 47 -20.14 3.18 7.10
CA SER A 47 -20.20 2.04 8.01
C SER A 47 -19.68 2.43 9.38
N LEU A 48 -20.49 2.24 10.41
CA LEU A 48 -20.11 2.41 11.82
C LEU A 48 -19.29 1.21 12.34
N ASP A 49 -19.19 0.14 11.57
CA ASP A 49 -18.49 -1.09 11.96
C ASP A 49 -16.96 -0.93 11.85
N GLU A 50 -16.48 -0.15 10.87
CA GLU A 50 -15.05 0.09 10.60
C GLU A 50 -14.36 0.92 11.72
N VAL A 51 -15.13 1.77 12.41
CA VAL A 51 -14.65 2.55 13.57
C VAL A 51 -14.50 1.68 14.81
N SER A 52 -15.35 0.66 14.96
CA SER A 52 -15.30 -0.29 16.08
C SER A 52 -14.10 -1.22 15.96
N ASP A 53 -13.81 -1.71 14.75
CA ASP A 53 -12.69 -2.62 14.52
C ASP A 53 -11.34 -1.93 14.63
N SER A 54 -11.20 -0.72 14.09
CA SER A 54 -9.97 0.07 14.27
C SER A 54 -9.70 0.43 15.74
N ALA A 55 -10.76 0.67 16.54
CA ALA A 55 -10.66 0.92 17.98
C ALA A 55 -10.37 -0.35 18.80
N ARG A 56 -11.00 -1.50 18.49
CA ARG A 56 -10.72 -2.78 19.14
C ARG A 56 -9.31 -3.28 18.81
N TYR A 57 -8.88 -3.15 17.57
CA TYR A 57 -7.52 -3.52 17.14
C TYR A 57 -6.47 -2.58 17.75
N GLY A 58 -6.80 -1.28 17.86
CA GLY A 58 -6.01 -0.28 18.58
C GLY A 58 -5.90 -0.54 20.08
N MET A 59 -6.92 -1.12 20.72
CA MET A 59 -6.85 -1.53 22.13
C MET A 59 -6.14 -2.87 22.35
N GLU A 60 -6.30 -3.84 21.45
CA GLU A 60 -5.72 -5.18 21.63
C GLU A 60 -4.19 -5.17 21.43
N PHE A 61 -3.69 -4.43 20.43
CA PHE A 61 -2.25 -4.27 20.21
C PHE A 61 -1.68 -2.96 20.79
N GLY A 62 -2.44 -1.86 20.83
CA GLY A 62 -1.99 -0.61 21.47
C GLY A 62 -2.06 -0.64 23.00
N GLY A 63 -2.94 -1.48 23.58
CA GLY A 63 -3.00 -1.73 25.03
C GLY A 63 -1.94 -2.70 25.54
N ALA A 64 -1.46 -3.64 24.70
CA ALA A 64 -0.43 -4.61 25.07
C ALA A 64 0.99 -4.23 24.62
N PHE A 65 1.16 -3.41 23.56
CA PHE A 65 2.47 -3.12 22.95
C PHE A 65 2.80 -1.62 22.77
N GLY A 66 2.11 -0.72 23.48
CA GLY A 66 2.64 0.60 23.81
C GLY A 66 2.11 1.79 23.01
N ALA A 67 1.18 2.51 23.65
CA ALA A 67 1.17 3.95 23.89
C ALA A 67 1.15 4.94 22.71
N GLY A 68 -0.05 5.43 22.37
CA GLY A 68 -0.53 6.77 22.77
C GLY A 68 0.32 8.04 22.58
N GLY A 69 1.45 8.05 21.86
CA GLY A 69 2.32 9.24 21.82
C GLY A 69 3.24 9.44 20.62
N SER A 70 3.26 8.53 19.63
CA SER A 70 4.22 8.61 18.51
C SER A 70 3.83 9.61 17.42
N THR A 71 2.54 9.94 17.27
CA THR A 71 2.05 10.85 16.21
C THR A 71 2.59 12.28 16.35
N ALA A 72 2.86 12.73 17.58
CA ALA A 72 3.39 14.07 17.83
C ALA A 72 4.89 14.19 17.50
N ARG A 73 5.65 13.09 17.56
CA ARG A 73 7.12 13.13 17.40
C ARG A 73 7.58 13.00 15.95
N ILE A 74 6.85 12.25 15.13
CA ILE A 74 7.15 12.10 13.69
C ILE A 74 6.93 13.42 12.93
N VAL A 75 5.97 14.24 13.37
CA VAL A 75 5.71 15.58 12.81
C VAL A 75 6.80 16.59 13.21
N ALA A 76 7.40 16.44 14.39
CA ALA A 76 8.42 17.35 14.91
C ALA A 76 9.84 17.06 14.37
N GLU A 77 10.21 15.79 14.18
CA GLU A 77 11.57 15.42 13.76
C GLU A 77 11.77 15.48 12.22
N ASN A 78 10.70 15.51 11.41
CA ASN A 78 10.77 15.55 9.94
C ASN A 78 10.36 16.88 9.28
N GLY A 79 10.29 18.00 10.02
CA GLY A 79 10.08 19.33 9.41
C GLY A 79 8.85 19.39 8.51
N GLY A 80 7.70 19.03 9.09
CA GLY A 80 6.43 18.74 8.41
C GLY A 80 6.11 19.63 7.21
N ALA A 81 5.65 19.01 6.11
CA ALA A 81 5.24 19.59 4.83
C ALA A 81 6.23 20.53 4.10
N VAL A 82 7.13 21.20 4.80
CA VAL A 82 8.07 22.21 4.30
C VAL A 82 9.32 21.54 3.70
N GLY A 83 9.75 20.40 4.25
CA GLY A 83 10.91 19.65 3.74
C GLY A 83 10.73 19.08 2.33
N LEU A 84 9.48 18.87 1.88
CA LEU A 84 9.17 18.26 0.58
C LEU A 84 9.32 19.24 -0.61
N PHE A 85 9.36 20.56 -0.36
CA PHE A 85 9.31 21.58 -1.42
C PHE A 85 10.60 22.39 -1.61
N ASN A 86 11.68 22.06 -0.90
CA ASN A 86 12.92 22.87 -0.96
C ASN A 86 13.63 22.86 -2.33
N GLY A 87 13.17 22.03 -3.28
CA GLY A 87 13.67 21.98 -4.68
C GLY A 87 12.84 22.79 -5.70
N PHE A 88 11.65 23.27 -5.35
CA PHE A 88 10.80 24.08 -6.23
C PHE A 88 10.46 25.39 -5.52
N ARG A 89 10.86 26.54 -6.09
CA ARG A 89 10.42 27.86 -5.60
C ARG A 89 8.94 28.07 -5.89
N LEU A 90 8.08 27.42 -5.12
CA LEU A 90 6.65 27.70 -5.09
C LEU A 90 6.42 28.95 -4.24
N ASN A 91 5.64 29.88 -4.76
CA ASN A 91 5.32 31.14 -4.11
C ASN A 91 4.58 30.87 -2.79
N SER A 92 5.00 31.50 -1.69
CA SER A 92 4.40 31.31 -0.35
C SER A 92 2.91 31.63 -0.32
N ALA A 93 2.43 32.55 -1.16
CA ALA A 93 1.02 32.87 -1.31
C ALA A 93 0.21 31.73 -1.96
N ALA A 94 0.79 31.00 -2.91
CA ALA A 94 0.14 29.86 -3.53
C ALA A 94 0.06 28.67 -2.57
N LEU A 95 1.10 28.45 -1.76
CA LEU A 95 1.08 27.47 -0.66
C LEU A 95 0.05 27.85 0.43
N ASP A 96 -0.09 29.15 0.73
CA ASP A 96 -1.07 29.67 1.70
C ASP A 96 -2.52 29.56 1.18
N GLU A 97 -2.77 29.77 -0.11
CA GLU A 97 -4.07 29.50 -0.73
C GLU A 97 -4.39 28.00 -0.82
N MET A 98 -3.41 27.16 -1.16
CA MET A 98 -3.56 25.70 -1.12
C MET A 98 -3.96 25.26 0.29
N GLY A 99 -3.29 25.76 1.33
CA GLY A 99 -3.61 25.53 2.75
C GLY A 99 -5.03 25.95 3.17
N LYS A 100 -5.62 26.94 2.49
CA LYS A 100 -6.97 27.46 2.76
C LYS A 100 -8.05 26.74 1.95
N SER A 101 -7.69 26.13 0.83
CA SER A 101 -8.65 25.47 -0.05
C SER A 101 -9.39 24.32 0.65
N ARG A 102 -10.70 24.22 0.40
CA ARG A 102 -11.56 23.21 1.04
C ARG A 102 -11.13 21.79 0.66
N THR A 103 -10.72 21.58 -0.58
CA THR A 103 -10.20 20.31 -1.10
C THR A 103 -8.92 19.89 -0.40
N TRP A 104 -7.98 20.81 -0.17
CA TRP A 104 -6.75 20.50 0.55
C TRP A 104 -7.00 20.14 2.01
N LYS A 105 -7.91 20.85 2.68
CA LYS A 105 -8.33 20.50 4.05
C LYS A 105 -9.00 19.12 4.14
N LEU A 106 -9.75 18.73 3.10
CA LEU A 106 -10.34 17.39 3.02
C LEU A 106 -9.27 16.32 2.79
N ILE A 107 -8.27 16.58 1.93
CA ILE A 107 -7.15 15.66 1.70
C ILE A 107 -6.31 15.48 2.97
N GLN A 108 -6.07 16.57 3.72
CA GLN A 108 -5.33 16.55 4.98
C GLN A 108 -6.15 16.08 6.19
N SER A 109 -7.46 15.87 6.02
CA SER A 109 -8.31 15.38 7.10
C SER A 109 -7.85 14.00 7.58
N PRO A 110 -7.89 13.71 8.89
CA PRO A 110 -7.72 12.35 9.41
C PRO A 110 -8.64 11.31 8.75
N ASP A 111 -9.82 11.73 8.30
CA ASP A 111 -10.82 10.88 7.64
C ASP A 111 -10.63 10.77 6.12
N SER A 112 -9.59 11.40 5.57
CA SER A 112 -9.28 11.30 4.15
C SER A 112 -8.97 9.86 3.77
N LYS A 113 -9.66 9.37 2.74
CA LYS A 113 -9.37 8.08 2.08
C LYS A 113 -8.33 8.21 0.96
N ILE A 114 -7.78 9.40 0.76
CA ILE A 114 -6.79 9.65 -0.30
C ILE A 114 -5.41 9.32 0.25
N PRO A 115 -4.71 8.30 -0.29
CA PRO A 115 -3.36 8.00 0.13
C PRO A 115 -2.40 9.10 -0.33
N VAL A 116 -1.39 9.40 0.49
CA VAL A 116 -0.26 10.22 0.04
C VAL A 116 0.73 9.34 -0.72
N PRO A 117 1.38 9.84 -1.79
CA PRO A 117 2.41 9.09 -2.48
C PRO A 117 3.51 8.62 -1.51
N PRO A 118 4.08 7.42 -1.71
CA PRO A 118 5.19 6.96 -0.89
C PRO A 118 6.42 7.85 -1.08
N ALA A 119 7.25 7.95 -0.04
CA ALA A 119 8.51 8.71 -0.10
C ALA A 119 9.50 8.15 -1.14
N ARG A 120 9.41 6.84 -1.41
CA ARG A 120 10.15 6.14 -2.47
C ARG A 120 9.16 5.42 -3.37
N ALA A 121 9.31 5.59 -4.68
CA ALA A 121 8.56 4.81 -5.66
C ALA A 121 8.80 3.30 -5.47
N GLY A 122 7.77 2.51 -5.74
CA GLY A 122 7.88 1.05 -5.77
C GLY A 122 8.85 0.60 -6.86
N ASP A 123 9.46 -0.57 -6.65
CA ASP A 123 10.23 -1.28 -7.67
C ASP A 123 9.31 -1.98 -8.69
N TYR A 124 8.05 -2.18 -8.29
CA TYR A 124 6.93 -2.66 -9.10
C TYR A 124 5.63 -2.01 -8.60
N GLU A 125 4.58 -2.04 -9.42
CA GLU A 125 3.26 -1.52 -9.07
C GLU A 125 2.23 -2.62 -9.32
N LEU A 126 1.41 -2.94 -8.31
CA LEU A 126 0.26 -3.81 -8.53
C LEU A 126 -0.70 -3.14 -9.52
N ILE A 127 -1.58 -3.93 -10.15
CA ILE A 127 -2.61 -3.40 -11.04
C ILE A 127 -3.53 -2.35 -10.36
N SER A 128 -3.61 -2.40 -9.03
CA SER A 128 -4.34 -1.47 -8.16
C SER A 128 -3.62 -0.14 -7.91
N GLY A 129 -2.43 0.06 -8.47
CA GLY A 129 -1.60 1.24 -8.22
C GLY A 129 -0.71 1.14 -6.98
N ASP A 130 -0.66 -0.03 -6.34
CA ASP A 130 0.06 -0.19 -5.08
C ASP A 130 1.55 -0.41 -5.28
N PRO A 131 2.40 0.35 -4.58
CA PRO A 131 3.83 0.16 -4.68
C PRO A 131 4.24 -1.17 -4.03
N VAL A 132 5.07 -1.90 -4.76
CA VAL A 132 5.74 -3.11 -4.32
C VAL A 132 7.24 -2.83 -4.24
N TYR A 133 7.86 -3.26 -3.15
CA TYR A 133 9.27 -3.08 -2.88
C TYR A 133 9.99 -4.44 -2.89
N PHE A 134 11.02 -4.54 -3.72
CA PHE A 134 11.82 -5.75 -3.87
C PHE A 134 13.05 -5.69 -2.98
N GLY A 135 13.29 -6.79 -2.28
CA GLY A 135 14.57 -7.07 -1.65
C GLY A 135 15.06 -8.46 -2.06
N LYS A 136 16.28 -8.79 -1.63
CA LYS A 136 16.96 -10.04 -2.01
C LYS A 136 16.15 -11.30 -1.71
N ASN A 137 15.44 -11.31 -0.58
CA ASN A 137 14.63 -12.42 -0.11
C ASN A 137 13.24 -11.93 0.35
N THR A 138 12.79 -10.79 -0.18
CA THR A 138 11.56 -10.14 0.27
C THR A 138 10.77 -9.51 -0.87
N THR A 139 9.45 -9.67 -0.86
CA THR A 139 8.51 -8.85 -1.64
C THR A 139 7.57 -8.16 -0.67
N THR A 140 7.55 -6.83 -0.65
CA THR A 140 6.74 -6.04 0.28
C THR A 140 5.71 -5.20 -0.46
N VAL A 141 4.45 -5.25 -0.06
CA VAL A 141 3.35 -4.54 -0.70
C VAL A 141 2.81 -3.48 0.26
N GLY A 142 2.96 -2.20 -0.12
CA GLY A 142 2.62 -1.08 0.74
C GLY A 142 3.80 -0.51 1.54
N TYR A 143 3.55 0.62 2.21
CA TYR A 143 4.55 1.48 2.85
C TYR A 143 4.07 2.08 4.19
N ASP A 144 2.98 1.56 4.77
CA ASP A 144 2.55 1.99 6.09
C ASP A 144 3.51 1.52 7.20
N GLU A 145 3.37 2.10 8.39
CA GLU A 145 4.29 1.86 9.52
C GLU A 145 4.38 0.37 9.88
N ARG A 146 3.25 -0.35 9.85
CA ARG A 146 3.19 -1.77 10.20
C ARG A 146 3.85 -2.65 9.15
N THR A 147 3.64 -2.38 7.86
CA THR A 147 4.32 -3.06 6.76
C THR A 147 5.83 -2.87 6.87
N LEU A 148 6.27 -1.63 7.06
CA LEU A 148 7.69 -1.31 7.21
C LEU A 148 8.30 -1.90 8.49
N ASN A 149 7.55 -1.96 9.59
CA ASN A 149 7.98 -2.60 10.83
C ASN A 149 8.30 -4.08 10.60
N ASN A 150 7.37 -4.82 9.98
CA ASN A 150 7.56 -6.24 9.67
C ASN A 150 8.67 -6.45 8.62
N LEU A 151 8.74 -5.60 7.59
CA LEU A 151 9.84 -5.63 6.64
C LEU A 151 11.19 -5.48 7.36
N GLN A 152 11.35 -4.55 8.30
CA GLN A 152 12.66 -4.31 8.91
C GLN A 152 13.04 -5.34 9.98
N ARG A 153 12.08 -5.83 10.74
CA ARG A 153 12.36 -6.54 12.00
C ARG A 153 12.24 -8.05 11.92
N VAL A 154 11.48 -8.58 10.96
CA VAL A 154 11.34 -10.04 10.83
C VAL A 154 12.68 -10.69 10.51
N ALA A 155 13.07 -11.65 11.34
CA ALA A 155 14.24 -12.49 11.11
C ALA A 155 14.06 -13.28 9.80
N ARG A 156 15.02 -13.12 8.90
CA ARG A 156 15.04 -13.86 7.63
C ARG A 156 15.40 -15.32 7.86
N VAL A 157 14.67 -16.20 7.17
CA VAL A 157 14.96 -17.63 7.15
C VAL A 157 15.79 -17.92 5.90
N PRO A 158 16.99 -18.52 6.01
CA PRO A 158 17.79 -18.88 4.85
C PRO A 158 17.01 -19.78 3.86
N GLY A 159 17.06 -19.44 2.58
CA GLY A 159 16.39 -20.21 1.52
C GLY A 159 14.87 -20.01 1.44
N VAL A 160 14.31 -19.02 2.15
CA VAL A 160 12.88 -18.69 2.11
C VAL A 160 12.70 -17.25 1.64
N HIS A 161 11.67 -17.02 0.83
CA HIS A 161 11.26 -15.69 0.37
C HIS A 161 10.11 -15.16 1.23
N ASP A 162 10.35 -14.04 1.92
CA ASP A 162 9.34 -13.41 2.78
C ASP A 162 8.43 -12.47 1.97
N VAL A 163 7.13 -12.55 2.20
CA VAL A 163 6.16 -11.63 1.59
C VAL A 163 5.48 -10.85 2.69
N VAL A 164 5.62 -9.53 2.66
CA VAL A 164 5.05 -8.63 3.67
C VAL A 164 3.91 -7.84 3.05
N VAL A 165 2.70 -8.12 3.50
CA VAL A 165 1.45 -7.48 3.07
C VAL A 165 0.42 -7.68 4.17
N HIS A 166 -0.51 -6.73 4.38
CA HIS A 166 -1.58 -6.99 5.35
C HIS A 166 -2.55 -8.05 4.82
N GLY A 167 -3.19 -8.73 5.75
CA GLY A 167 -4.28 -9.65 5.48
C GLY A 167 -5.40 -9.41 6.49
N THR A 168 -6.63 -9.71 6.11
CA THR A 168 -7.81 -9.60 6.96
C THR A 168 -8.29 -10.98 7.40
N ASP A 169 -9.09 -11.03 8.45
CA ASP A 169 -9.80 -12.26 8.85
C ASP A 169 -10.93 -12.65 7.88
N GLU A 170 -11.25 -11.78 6.92
CA GLU A 170 -12.15 -12.06 5.80
C GLU A 170 -11.47 -12.82 4.66
N GLY A 171 -10.15 -13.02 4.72
CA GLY A 171 -9.42 -13.81 3.73
C GLY A 171 -9.05 -13.03 2.48
N VAL A 172 -8.75 -11.73 2.61
CA VAL A 172 -8.23 -10.88 1.52
C VAL A 172 -6.89 -10.24 1.90
N PHE A 173 -6.06 -9.94 0.90
CA PHE A 173 -4.87 -9.11 1.10
C PHE A 173 -5.23 -7.64 0.97
N VAL A 174 -4.57 -6.79 1.76
CA VAL A 174 -4.75 -5.33 1.68
C VAL A 174 -3.38 -4.64 1.71
N PRO A 175 -3.03 -3.81 0.72
CA PRO A 175 -1.81 -3.03 0.74
C PRO A 175 -1.84 -1.99 1.86
N GLY A 176 -0.73 -1.85 2.59
CA GLY A 176 -0.62 -0.82 3.63
C GLY A 176 -0.30 0.54 3.02
N ARG A 177 -1.27 1.45 2.95
CA ARG A 177 -1.06 2.86 2.53
C ARG A 177 -1.21 3.80 3.72
N VAL A 178 -0.84 5.06 3.56
CA VAL A 178 -1.11 6.10 4.56
C VAL A 178 -1.72 7.34 3.92
N ASN A 179 -2.61 8.02 4.64
CA ASN A 179 -3.10 9.33 4.24
C ASN A 179 -2.20 10.46 4.77
N ALA A 180 -2.52 11.72 4.43
CA ALA A 180 -1.73 12.88 4.85
C ALA A 180 -1.71 13.12 6.36
N ALA A 181 -2.66 12.55 7.11
CA ALA A 181 -2.70 12.59 8.57
C ALA A 181 -1.91 11.42 9.21
N GLY A 182 -1.27 10.57 8.41
CA GLY A 182 -0.53 9.40 8.89
C GLY A 182 -1.42 8.22 9.30
N LYS A 183 -2.71 8.24 8.96
CA LYS A 183 -3.62 7.11 9.20
C LYS A 183 -3.35 6.04 8.15
N THR A 184 -3.16 4.79 8.59
CA THR A 184 -3.13 3.62 7.70
C THR A 184 -4.45 3.48 6.96
N LEU A 185 -4.37 3.26 5.65
CA LEU A 185 -5.49 2.88 4.79
C LEU A 185 -5.28 1.43 4.33
N THR A 186 -6.31 0.61 4.52
CA THR A 186 -6.39 -0.80 4.10
C THR A 186 -7.71 -1.08 3.38
N ASP A 187 -8.18 -0.09 2.62
CA ASP A 187 -9.50 -0.03 2.00
C ASP A 187 -9.53 -0.61 0.57
N PHE A 188 -8.43 -1.23 0.14
CA PHE A 188 -8.31 -1.84 -1.17
C PHE A 188 -7.89 -3.31 -1.06
N GLU A 189 -8.76 -4.19 -1.55
CA GLU A 189 -8.52 -5.62 -1.56
C GLU A 189 -7.70 -6.05 -2.77
N VAL A 190 -6.75 -6.96 -2.54
CA VAL A 190 -5.87 -7.51 -3.57
C VAL A 190 -6.04 -9.02 -3.62
N HIS A 191 -6.31 -9.51 -4.82
CA HIS A 191 -6.45 -10.94 -5.08
C HIS A 191 -5.09 -11.67 -4.95
N PRO A 192 -5.05 -12.92 -4.43
CA PRO A 192 -3.83 -13.73 -4.34
C PRO A 192 -2.98 -13.82 -5.61
N HIS A 193 -3.60 -13.89 -6.80
CA HIS A 193 -2.88 -13.88 -8.09
C HIS A 193 -1.96 -12.66 -8.23
N HIS A 194 -2.41 -11.46 -7.84
CA HIS A 194 -1.58 -10.26 -7.93
C HIS A 194 -0.39 -10.30 -6.97
N ILE A 195 -0.54 -10.99 -5.82
CA ILE A 195 0.59 -11.22 -4.91
C ILE A 195 1.59 -12.20 -5.52
N ALA A 196 1.11 -13.29 -6.15
CA ALA A 196 1.97 -14.22 -6.87
C ALA A 196 2.73 -13.52 -8.01
N ASP A 197 2.07 -12.65 -8.78
CA ASP A 197 2.71 -11.87 -9.85
C ASP A 197 3.75 -10.88 -9.31
N ALA A 198 3.47 -10.22 -8.19
CA ALA A 198 4.44 -9.36 -7.53
C ALA A 198 5.67 -10.14 -7.04
N ILE A 199 5.49 -11.38 -6.58
CA ILE A 199 6.60 -12.26 -6.18
C ILE A 199 7.43 -12.66 -7.39
N ARG A 200 6.80 -13.13 -8.47
CA ARG A 200 7.48 -13.49 -9.73
C ARG A 200 8.21 -12.32 -10.38
N SER A 201 7.70 -11.11 -10.20
CA SER A 201 8.31 -9.88 -10.74
C SER A 201 9.55 -9.44 -9.97
N ASN A 202 9.81 -9.99 -8.78
CA ASN A 202 11.03 -9.71 -8.04
C ASN A 202 12.22 -10.41 -8.73
N PRO A 203 13.21 -9.67 -9.27
CA PRO A 203 14.33 -10.28 -10.01
C PRO A 203 15.24 -11.16 -9.15
N ASN A 204 15.13 -11.08 -7.82
CA ASN A 204 15.88 -11.91 -6.88
C ASN A 204 15.13 -13.18 -6.46
N TYR A 205 13.88 -13.38 -6.92
CA TYR A 205 13.11 -14.58 -6.63
C TYR A 205 13.35 -15.64 -7.70
N HIS A 206 13.66 -16.85 -7.27
CA HIS A 206 14.07 -17.96 -8.15
C HIS A 206 13.29 -19.26 -7.87
N GLY A 207 12.15 -19.18 -7.21
CA GLY A 207 11.30 -20.33 -6.89
C GLY A 207 11.53 -20.90 -5.48
N GLU A 208 12.09 -20.09 -4.57
CA GLU A 208 12.20 -20.45 -3.17
C GLU A 208 10.81 -20.67 -2.54
N PRO A 209 10.70 -21.51 -1.49
CA PRO A 209 9.53 -21.54 -0.62
C PRO A 209 9.20 -20.14 -0.10
N VAL A 210 7.91 -19.82 -0.02
CA VAL A 210 7.44 -18.51 0.40
C VAL A 210 6.96 -18.56 1.85
N ARG A 211 7.22 -17.48 2.60
CA ARG A 211 6.62 -17.24 3.91
C ARG A 211 5.83 -15.94 3.90
N LEU A 212 4.52 -16.03 4.15
CA LEU A 212 3.64 -14.87 4.23
C LEU A 212 3.70 -14.26 5.63
N ILE A 213 4.21 -13.04 5.73
CA ILE A 213 4.09 -12.18 6.91
C ILE A 213 2.82 -11.34 6.74
N SER A 214 1.68 -12.02 6.81
CA SER A 214 0.37 -11.44 6.53
C SER A 214 -0.69 -12.09 7.43
N CYS A 215 -1.40 -11.27 8.22
CA CYS A 215 -2.39 -11.75 9.18
C CYS A 215 -3.43 -12.66 8.50
N TYR A 216 -3.81 -13.75 9.16
CA TYR A 216 -4.86 -14.69 8.72
C TYR A 216 -4.66 -15.33 7.35
N SER A 217 -3.53 -15.10 6.67
CA SER A 217 -3.30 -15.67 5.33
C SER A 217 -3.21 -17.20 5.31
N GLY A 218 -2.97 -17.82 6.46
CA GLY A 218 -3.06 -19.27 6.66
C GLY A 218 -4.32 -19.74 7.38
N ALA A 219 -5.31 -18.88 7.61
CA ALA A 219 -6.59 -19.27 8.22
C ALA A 219 -7.45 -20.08 7.23
N ASP A 220 -8.39 -20.85 7.75
CA ASP A 220 -9.35 -21.58 6.93
C ASP A 220 -10.28 -20.57 6.21
N ALA A 221 -10.40 -20.70 4.89
CA ALA A 221 -11.33 -19.90 4.10
C ALA A 221 -12.75 -20.50 4.18
N ARG A 222 -13.77 -19.67 3.90
CA ARG A 222 -15.15 -20.15 3.78
C ARG A 222 -15.33 -20.81 2.41
N PRO A 223 -15.76 -22.09 2.33
CA PRO A 223 -16.01 -22.74 1.05
C PRO A 223 -16.99 -21.92 0.20
N PRO A 224 -16.77 -21.79 -1.12
CA PRO A 224 -15.84 -22.57 -1.96
C PRO A 224 -14.42 -22.01 -2.07
N GLU A 225 -14.07 -20.96 -1.32
CA GLU A 225 -12.78 -20.29 -1.42
C GLU A 225 -11.65 -21.13 -0.81
N LEU A 226 -10.44 -20.94 -1.32
CA LEU A 226 -9.22 -21.51 -0.75
C LEU A 226 -8.58 -20.51 0.23
N PRO A 227 -7.88 -20.98 1.28
CA PRO A 227 -7.00 -20.14 2.07
C PRO A 227 -6.08 -19.31 1.17
N LEU A 228 -5.84 -18.04 1.54
CA LEU A 228 -4.97 -17.13 0.78
C LEU A 228 -3.62 -17.79 0.44
N ALA A 229 -2.99 -18.42 1.43
CA ALA A 229 -1.72 -19.12 1.26
C ALA A 229 -1.81 -20.32 0.32
N GLN A 230 -2.94 -21.05 0.30
CA GLN A 230 -3.12 -22.16 -0.64
C GLN A 230 -3.24 -21.65 -2.08
N SER A 231 -3.96 -20.54 -2.29
CA SER A 231 -4.06 -19.90 -3.60
C SER A 231 -2.68 -19.45 -4.10
N VAL A 232 -1.89 -18.79 -3.24
CA VAL A 232 -0.50 -18.39 -3.59
C VAL A 232 0.39 -19.61 -3.86
N ALA A 233 0.22 -20.70 -3.09
CA ALA A 233 1.00 -21.92 -3.29
C ALA A 233 0.71 -22.57 -4.65
N ASN A 234 -0.56 -22.69 -5.00
CA ASN A 234 -1.00 -23.24 -6.29
C ASN A 234 -0.47 -22.41 -7.45
N GLU A 235 -0.55 -21.08 -7.33
CA GLU A 235 -0.04 -20.17 -8.34
C GLU A 235 1.46 -20.31 -8.53
N LEU A 236 2.24 -20.18 -7.46
CA LEU A 236 3.70 -20.19 -7.56
C LEU A 236 4.28 -21.58 -7.83
N GLY A 237 3.53 -22.65 -7.56
CA GLY A 237 4.04 -24.02 -7.65
C GLY A 237 5.07 -24.37 -6.58
N VAL A 238 5.07 -23.63 -5.45
CA VAL A 238 6.04 -23.79 -4.36
C VAL A 238 5.33 -23.86 -3.00
N PRO A 239 5.97 -24.43 -1.96
CA PRO A 239 5.41 -24.41 -0.61
C PRO A 239 5.25 -22.98 -0.08
N VAL A 240 4.12 -22.70 0.57
CA VAL A 240 3.83 -21.41 1.22
C VAL A 240 3.53 -21.62 2.70
N THR A 241 4.28 -20.95 3.57
CA THR A 241 4.06 -20.96 5.02
C THR A 241 3.40 -19.67 5.46
N ALA A 242 2.30 -19.75 6.20
CA ALA A 242 1.48 -18.60 6.57
C ALA A 242 0.89 -18.73 7.98
N PRO A 243 0.62 -17.62 8.69
CA PRO A 243 0.04 -17.64 10.01
C PRO A 243 -1.48 -17.86 9.94
N THR A 244 -2.02 -18.66 10.85
CA THR A 244 -3.48 -18.87 10.97
C THR A 244 -4.23 -17.72 11.64
N SER A 245 -3.52 -16.66 12.06
CA SER A 245 -4.07 -15.55 12.86
C SER A 245 -3.22 -14.28 12.67
N LYS A 246 -3.46 -13.25 13.48
CA LYS A 246 -2.68 -12.01 13.53
C LYS A 246 -1.18 -12.31 13.71
N VAL A 247 -0.33 -11.69 12.91
CA VAL A 247 1.13 -11.87 12.96
C VAL A 247 1.84 -10.51 13.00
N GLY A 248 2.97 -10.44 13.70
CA GLY A 248 3.82 -9.26 13.61
C GLY A 248 5.05 -9.29 14.51
N THR A 249 5.79 -8.18 14.49
CA THR A 249 6.95 -7.93 15.36
C THR A 249 6.72 -6.70 16.24
N SER A 250 7.38 -6.65 17.39
CA SER A 250 7.29 -5.49 18.30
C SER A 250 8.31 -4.42 17.91
N PRO A 251 7.93 -3.13 17.78
CA PRO A 251 8.89 -2.07 17.54
C PRO A 251 9.98 -1.96 18.63
N GLN A 252 9.67 -2.38 19.86
CA GLN A 252 10.51 -2.24 21.06
C GLN A 252 11.58 -3.34 21.21
N LEU A 253 11.44 -4.48 20.53
CA LEU A 253 12.31 -5.64 20.70
C LEU A 253 13.50 -5.69 19.72
N GLY A 254 13.74 -4.63 18.94
CA GLY A 254 14.90 -4.52 18.04
C GLY A 254 14.73 -5.22 16.68
N LEU A 255 15.82 -5.57 16.01
CA LEU A 255 15.81 -6.25 14.71
C LEU A 255 15.89 -7.78 14.87
N ASN A 256 15.68 -8.53 13.78
CA ASN A 256 15.83 -9.98 13.71
C ASN A 256 14.95 -10.76 14.70
N GLN A 257 13.69 -10.35 14.80
CA GLN A 257 12.67 -11.00 15.62
C GLN A 257 12.00 -12.15 14.86
N THR A 258 11.74 -13.25 15.56
CA THR A 258 10.74 -14.21 15.12
C THR A 258 9.35 -13.58 15.29
N PRO A 259 8.55 -13.44 14.22
CA PRO A 259 7.21 -12.87 14.34
C PRO A 259 6.34 -13.72 15.29
N THR A 260 5.56 -13.05 16.14
CA THR A 260 4.61 -13.70 17.03
C THR A 260 3.26 -13.85 16.35
N ILE A 261 2.56 -14.95 16.64
CA ILE A 261 1.19 -15.18 16.17
C ILE A 261 0.24 -15.08 17.37
N GLY A 262 -0.78 -14.23 17.23
CA GLY A 262 -1.81 -14.02 18.26
C GLY A 262 -2.88 -15.11 18.29
N ASN A 263 -3.75 -15.07 19.30
CA ASN A 263 -4.94 -15.94 19.43
C ASN A 263 -4.64 -17.45 19.38
N ASN A 264 -3.50 -17.87 19.96
CA ASN A 264 -3.02 -19.26 19.87
C ASN A 264 -2.89 -19.78 18.43
N GLY A 265 -2.76 -18.88 17.45
CA GLY A 265 -2.51 -19.24 16.07
C GLY A 265 -1.11 -19.84 15.90
N TYR A 266 -0.90 -20.45 14.75
CA TYR A 266 0.34 -21.14 14.43
C TYR A 266 0.71 -20.94 12.96
N TRP A 267 1.96 -21.27 12.62
CA TRP A 267 2.41 -21.30 11.23
C TRP A 267 1.92 -22.59 10.58
N ARG A 268 1.23 -22.47 9.44
CA ARG A 268 0.78 -23.60 8.64
C ARG A 268 1.43 -23.54 7.26
N THR A 269 1.88 -24.69 6.77
CA THR A 269 2.47 -24.82 5.44
C THR A 269 1.48 -25.44 4.47
N TYR A 270 1.34 -24.81 3.32
CA TYR A 270 0.50 -25.21 2.21
C TYR A 270 1.40 -25.69 1.06
N LEU A 271 1.09 -26.85 0.51
CA LEU A 271 1.78 -27.40 -0.66
C LEU A 271 0.98 -27.10 -1.92
N PRO A 272 1.63 -26.85 -3.07
CA PRO A 272 0.93 -26.67 -4.33
C PRO A 272 0.11 -27.92 -4.66
N MET A 273 -1.16 -27.73 -4.98
CA MET A 273 -2.04 -28.79 -5.45
C MET A 273 -1.93 -28.88 -6.97
N ALA A 274 -1.77 -30.09 -7.50
CA ALA A 274 -1.80 -30.31 -8.94
C ALA A 274 -3.21 -30.00 -9.49
N HIS A 275 -3.25 -29.17 -10.54
CA HIS A 275 -4.43 -28.96 -11.38
C HIS A 275 -4.49 -29.99 -12.51
#